data_AF-X1VB65-F1
#
_entry.id   AF-X1VB65-F1
#
_cell.length_a   1.000
_cell.length_b   1.000
_cell.length_c   1.000
_cell.angle_alpha   90.00
_cell.angle_beta   90.00
_cell.angle_gamma   90.00
#
_symmetry.space_group_name_H-M   'P 1'
#
loop_
_entity.id
_entity.type
_entity.pdbx_description
1 polymer ?
#
loop_
_entity_poly.entity_id
_entity_poly.type
_entity_poly.pdbx_seq_one_letter_code
_entity_poly.pdbx_strand_id
1 'polypeptide(L)'
;METEVSYWPESKIADDERFQSRVRWSNIPIVTFKTHRLQTFLPPKGAERAYQAALAFVSGKAKHYFLTFVGEPGRGKTHLALGMGWHVLENNLGLVKYYQVETLLDDLRHGFRADTDE
;
A
#
# COMPACT_ATOMS: atom_id res chain seq x y z
N MET A 1 19.68 1.91 23.10
CA MET A 1 19.59 0.54 22.56
C MET A 1 18.22 0.40 21.92
N GLU A 2 18.09 0.90 20.70
CA GLU A 2 16.89 0.71 19.90
C GLU A 2 16.92 -0.74 19.41
N THR A 3 15.93 -1.51 19.84
CA THR A 3 15.73 -2.87 19.38
C THR A 3 15.31 -2.79 17.92
N GLU A 4 16.16 -3.27 17.01
CA GLU A 4 15.77 -3.58 15.63
C GLU A 4 14.68 -4.65 15.69
N VAL A 5 13.44 -4.22 15.83
CA VAL A 5 12.29 -5.05 15.57
C VAL A 5 12.41 -5.44 14.11
N SER A 6 12.71 -6.71 13.84
CA SER A 6 12.76 -7.22 12.47
C SER A 6 11.36 -7.11 11.86
N TYR A 7 11.17 -6.04 11.08
CA TYR A 7 9.92 -5.71 10.38
C TYR A 7 9.69 -6.60 9.15
N TRP A 8 10.65 -7.44 8.81
CA TRP A 8 10.62 -8.24 7.60
C TRP A 8 9.63 -9.42 7.69
N PRO A 9 9.09 -9.89 6.54
CA PRO A 9 8.24 -11.07 6.45
C PRO A 9 8.95 -12.35 6.92
N GLU A 10 8.23 -13.47 6.97
CA GLU A 10 8.85 -14.80 7.17
C GLU A 10 10.09 -14.97 6.29
N SER A 11 11.12 -15.64 6.82
CA SER A 11 12.51 -15.61 6.31
C SER A 11 12.65 -15.81 4.80
N LYS A 12 11.80 -16.64 4.18
CA LYS A 12 11.84 -16.89 2.73
C LYS A 12 11.49 -15.69 1.84
N ILE A 13 10.58 -14.81 2.27
CA ILE A 13 10.21 -13.61 1.50
C ILE A 13 11.16 -12.46 1.85
N ALA A 14 11.69 -12.44 3.08
CA ALA A 14 12.72 -11.51 3.48
C ALA A 14 14.01 -11.70 2.65
N ASP A 15 14.41 -12.94 2.34
CA ASP A 15 15.62 -13.21 1.56
C ASP A 15 15.44 -13.02 0.03
N ASP A 16 14.23 -12.69 -0.45
CA ASP A 16 13.96 -12.43 -1.87
C ASP A 16 14.35 -10.99 -2.26
N GLU A 17 15.53 -10.84 -2.88
CA GLU A 17 16.04 -9.55 -3.37
C GLU A 17 15.08 -8.83 -4.32
N ARG A 18 14.33 -9.56 -5.14
CA ARG A 18 13.35 -8.97 -6.07
C ARG A 18 12.17 -8.40 -5.31
N PHE A 19 11.67 -9.13 -4.30
CA PHE A 19 10.63 -8.63 -3.42
C PHE A 19 11.09 -7.37 -2.68
N GLN A 20 12.28 -7.42 -2.04
CA GLN A 20 12.84 -6.25 -1.34
C GLN A 20 12.97 -5.04 -2.26
N SER A 21 13.43 -5.26 -3.50
CA SER A 21 13.52 -4.20 -4.51
C SER A 21 12.13 -3.61 -4.79
N ARG A 22 11.12 -4.45 -5.09
CA ARG A 22 9.75 -3.96 -5.35
C ARG A 22 9.18 -3.18 -4.16
N VAL A 23 9.41 -3.64 -2.93
CA VAL A 23 8.99 -2.93 -1.72
C VAL A 23 9.66 -1.56 -1.65
N ARG A 24 10.98 -1.50 -1.81
CA ARG A 24 11.75 -0.24 -1.81
C ARG A 24 11.23 0.75 -2.85
N TRP A 25 10.98 0.29 -4.07
CA TRP A 25 10.49 1.14 -5.16
C TRP A 25 9.02 1.56 -4.96
N SER A 26 8.26 0.84 -4.15
CA SER A 26 6.82 1.08 -4.01
C SER A 26 6.44 2.26 -3.12
N ASN A 27 7.35 2.80 -2.33
CA ASN A 27 7.06 3.85 -1.34
C ASN A 27 5.96 3.43 -0.32
N ILE A 28 5.69 2.13 -0.17
CA ILE A 28 4.75 1.63 0.83
C ILE A 28 5.42 1.68 2.21
N PRO A 29 4.74 2.14 3.28
CA PRO A 29 5.35 2.19 4.60
C PRO A 29 5.60 0.78 5.15
N ILE A 30 6.86 0.37 5.26
CA ILE A 30 7.24 -1.02 5.62
C ILE A 30 6.66 -1.48 6.97
N VAL A 31 6.50 -0.55 7.91
CA VAL A 31 5.89 -0.79 9.23
C VAL A 31 4.44 -1.29 9.14
N THR A 32 3.78 -1.07 8.00
CA THR A 32 2.40 -1.51 7.77
C THR A 32 2.30 -2.96 7.32
N PHE A 33 3.43 -3.62 7.04
CA PHE A 33 3.47 -4.97 6.48
C PHE A 33 2.67 -5.98 7.28
N LYS A 34 2.74 -5.94 8.62
CA LYS A 34 2.02 -6.88 9.50
C LYS A 34 0.64 -6.38 9.90
N THR A 35 0.42 -5.07 9.88
CA THR A 35 -0.78 -4.44 10.45
C THR A 35 -1.88 -4.17 9.44
N HIS A 36 -1.53 -3.89 8.18
CA HIS A 36 -2.48 -3.51 7.13
C HIS A 36 -2.54 -4.58 6.04
N ARG A 37 -3.12 -5.74 6.36
CA ARG A 37 -3.32 -6.87 5.42
C ARG A 37 -4.76 -6.94 4.96
N LEU A 38 -4.99 -7.37 3.71
CA LEU A 38 -6.33 -7.76 3.28
C LEU A 38 -6.81 -9.02 4.02
N GLN A 39 -5.93 -10.01 4.20
CA GLN A 39 -6.31 -11.31 4.78
C GLN A 39 -6.76 -11.22 6.25
N THR A 40 -6.25 -10.24 6.98
CA THR A 40 -6.60 -10.03 8.40
C THR A 40 -7.56 -8.86 8.63
N PHE A 41 -8.00 -8.19 7.55
CA PHE A 41 -8.92 -7.07 7.67
C PHE A 41 -10.31 -7.57 8.03
N LEU A 42 -10.81 -7.11 9.19
CA LEU A 42 -12.20 -7.31 9.60
C LEU A 42 -12.99 -6.05 9.24
N PRO A 43 -13.83 -6.09 8.18
CA PRO A 43 -14.55 -4.91 7.73
C PRO A 43 -15.54 -4.45 8.82
N PRO A 44 -15.51 -3.16 9.21
CA PRO A 44 -16.52 -2.61 10.11
C PRO A 44 -17.91 -2.65 9.44
N LYS A 45 -18.97 -2.57 10.25
CA LYS A 45 -20.36 -2.58 9.76
C LYS A 45 -20.54 -1.54 8.64
N GLY A 46 -20.98 -2.01 7.48
CA GLY A 46 -21.20 -1.19 6.27
C GLY A 46 -20.01 -1.11 5.31
N ALA A 47 -18.82 -1.60 5.69
CA ALA A 47 -17.63 -1.59 4.82
C ALA A 47 -17.44 -2.89 4.01
N GLU A 48 -18.34 -3.87 4.15
CA GLU A 48 -18.25 -5.16 3.46
C GLU A 48 -18.10 -5.00 1.94
N ARG A 49 -18.92 -4.12 1.33
CA ARG A 49 -18.84 -3.84 -0.11
C ARG A 49 -17.48 -3.27 -0.53
N ALA A 50 -16.87 -2.43 0.30
CA ALA A 50 -15.55 -1.86 0.02
C ALA A 50 -14.47 -2.95 0.09
N TYR A 51 -14.55 -3.84 1.07
CA TYR A 51 -13.64 -4.97 1.19
C TYR A 51 -13.76 -5.94 0.00
N GLN A 52 -14.99 -6.30 -0.38
CA GLN A 52 -15.23 -7.16 -1.55
C GLN A 52 -14.75 -6.50 -2.85
N ALA A 53 -14.91 -5.18 -3.00
CA ALA A 53 -14.37 -4.44 -4.13
C ALA A 53 -12.82 -4.46 -4.16
N ALA A 54 -12.17 -4.35 -3.01
CA ALA A 54 -10.72 -4.46 -2.89
C ALA A 54 -10.21 -5.85 -3.35
N LEU A 55 -10.86 -6.92 -2.89
CA LEU A 55 -10.55 -8.30 -3.29
C LEU A 55 -10.77 -8.52 -4.79
N ALA A 56 -11.87 -8.02 -5.34
CA ALA A 56 -12.15 -8.11 -6.77
C ALA A 56 -11.09 -7.36 -7.60
N PHE A 57 -10.61 -6.22 -7.11
CA PHE A 57 -9.58 -5.42 -7.77
C PHE A 57 -8.23 -6.15 -7.84
N VAL A 58 -7.73 -6.65 -6.70
CA VAL A 58 -6.43 -7.34 -6.67
C VAL A 58 -6.46 -8.72 -7.34
N SER A 59 -7.64 -9.35 -7.44
CA SER A 59 -7.81 -10.63 -8.15
C SER A 59 -8.02 -10.49 -9.66
N GLY A 60 -7.98 -9.26 -10.21
CA GLY A 60 -8.19 -9.00 -11.64
C GLY A 60 -9.63 -9.19 -12.12
N LYS A 61 -10.59 -9.26 -11.18
CA LYS A 61 -12.03 -9.44 -11.47
C LYS A 61 -12.80 -8.11 -11.48
N ALA A 62 -12.15 -6.98 -11.18
CA ALA A 62 -12.80 -5.68 -11.20
C ALA A 62 -13.19 -5.28 -12.63
N LYS A 63 -14.38 -4.69 -12.75
CA LYS A 63 -14.89 -4.16 -14.04
C LYS A 63 -14.19 -2.88 -14.49
N HIS A 64 -13.53 -2.18 -13.57
CA HIS A 64 -12.91 -0.89 -13.79
C HIS A 64 -11.47 -0.90 -13.29
N TYR A 65 -10.63 -0.10 -13.94
CA TYR A 65 -9.20 0.06 -13.60
C TYR A 65 -8.96 0.95 -12.38
N PHE A 66 -10.00 1.60 -11.85
CA PHE A 66 -9.92 2.48 -10.69
C PHE A 66 -10.90 2.05 -9.61
N LEU A 67 -10.49 2.20 -8.36
CA LEU A 67 -11.31 1.98 -7.18
C LEU A 67 -11.09 3.12 -6.20
N THR A 68 -12.18 3.78 -5.80
CA THR A 68 -12.15 4.89 -4.85
C THR A 68 -12.90 4.51 -3.58
N PHE A 69 -12.23 4.61 -2.43
CA PHE A 69 -12.87 4.44 -1.12
C PHE A 69 -13.26 5.79 -0.55
N VAL A 70 -14.54 5.96 -0.23
CA VAL A 70 -15.09 7.20 0.35
C VAL A 70 -15.78 6.88 1.67
N GLY A 71 -15.58 7.74 2.68
CA GLY A 71 -16.19 7.59 3.99
C GLY A 71 -15.42 8.36 5.07
N GLU A 72 -16.02 8.44 6.26
CA GLU A 72 -15.45 9.12 7.42
C GLU A 72 -14.04 8.61 7.80
N PRO A 73 -13.24 9.43 8.51
CA PRO A 73 -11.99 8.97 9.13
C PRO A 73 -12.20 7.71 9.98
N GLY A 74 -11.17 6.84 10.04
CA GLY A 74 -11.22 5.62 10.87
C GLY A 74 -12.02 4.43 10.29
N ARG A 75 -12.58 4.53 9.09
CA ARG A 75 -13.36 3.43 8.45
C ARG A 75 -12.55 2.39 7.66
N GLY A 76 -11.22 2.39 7.79
CA GLY A 76 -10.35 1.39 7.14
C GLY A 76 -9.94 1.67 5.69
N LYS A 77 -10.16 2.89 5.17
CA LYS A 77 -9.78 3.26 3.78
C LYS A 77 -8.29 3.07 3.51
N THR A 78 -7.45 3.63 4.39
CA THR A 78 -5.99 3.50 4.32
C THR A 78 -5.56 2.04 4.48
N HIS A 79 -6.25 1.28 5.33
CA HIS A 79 -6.00 -0.15 5.49
C HIS A 79 -6.27 -0.94 4.23
N LEU A 80 -7.39 -0.69 3.55
CA LEU A 80 -7.69 -1.34 2.28
C LEU A 80 -6.64 -0.99 1.22
N ALA A 81 -6.26 0.28 1.08
CA ALA A 81 -5.25 0.70 0.10
C ALA A 81 -3.88 0.04 0.35
N LEU A 82 -3.39 0.07 1.60
CA LEU A 82 -2.12 -0.57 1.99
C LEU A 82 -2.19 -2.09 1.85
N GLY A 83 -3.29 -2.70 2.29
CA GLY A 83 -3.49 -4.15 2.19
C GLY A 83 -3.52 -4.63 0.75
N MET A 84 -4.15 -3.88 -0.16
CA MET A 84 -4.10 -4.15 -1.60
C MET A 84 -2.67 -4.08 -2.13
N GLY A 85 -1.92 -3.03 -1.74
CA GLY A 85 -0.52 -2.88 -2.11
C GLY A 85 0.36 -4.06 -1.67
N TRP A 86 0.25 -4.46 -0.39
CA TRP A 86 0.97 -5.62 0.12
C TRP A 86 0.59 -6.90 -0.60
N HIS A 87 -0.71 -7.13 -0.82
CA HIS A 87 -1.18 -8.31 -1.55
C HIS A 87 -0.60 -8.40 -2.96
N VAL A 88 -0.52 -7.29 -3.70
CA VAL A 88 0.09 -7.25 -5.04
C VAL A 88 1.59 -7.56 -4.99
N LEU A 89 2.31 -6.99 -4.03
CA LEU A 89 3.76 -7.18 -3.89
C LEU A 89 4.14 -8.63 -3.54
N GLU A 90 3.42 -9.23 -2.59
CA GLU A 90 3.68 -10.59 -2.10
C GLU A 90 3.35 -11.67 -3.11
N ASN A 91 2.24 -11.51 -3.83
CA ASN A 91 1.79 -12.47 -4.82
C ASN A 91 2.42 -12.22 -6.20
N ASN A 92 3.39 -11.29 -6.28
CA ASN A 92 4.08 -10.91 -7.51
C ASN A 92 3.11 -10.56 -8.66
N LEU A 93 2.01 -9.86 -8.34
CA LEU A 93 0.95 -9.52 -9.29
C LEU A 93 1.26 -8.25 -10.10
N GLY A 94 2.28 -7.49 -9.69
CA GLY A 94 2.69 -6.26 -10.37
C GLY A 94 3.56 -5.35 -9.52
N LEU A 95 3.66 -4.10 -9.96
CA LEU A 95 4.32 -3.01 -9.24
C LEU A 95 3.28 -2.17 -8.50
N VAL A 96 3.68 -1.64 -7.34
CA VAL A 96 2.85 -0.76 -6.51
C VAL A 96 3.58 0.55 -6.35
N LYS A 97 2.83 1.66 -6.28
CA LYS A 97 3.36 2.95 -5.86
C LYS A 97 2.37 3.60 -4.91
N TYR A 98 2.78 3.83 -3.67
CA TYR A 98 1.95 4.42 -2.62
C TYR A 98 2.38 5.86 -2.36
N TYR A 99 1.39 6.74 -2.18
CA TYR A 99 1.62 8.12 -1.80
C TYR A 99 0.54 8.59 -0.84
N GLN A 100 0.96 9.35 0.16
CA GLN A 100 0.10 10.32 0.81
C GLN A 100 0.04 11.58 -0.07
N VAL A 101 -1.14 12.18 -0.19
CA VAL A 101 -1.36 13.27 -1.15
C VAL A 101 -0.51 14.48 -0.77
N GLU A 102 -0.43 14.78 0.53
CA GLU A 102 0.40 15.85 1.08
C GLU A 102 1.88 15.68 0.69
N THR A 103 2.46 14.51 0.92
CA THR A 103 3.86 14.21 0.57
C THR A 103 4.08 14.30 -0.93
N LEU A 104 3.16 13.76 -1.74
CA LEU A 104 3.26 13.83 -3.19
C LEU A 104 3.27 15.28 -3.69
N LEU A 105 2.39 16.13 -3.14
CA LEU A 105 2.34 17.54 -3.52
C LEU A 105 3.60 18.29 -3.09
N ASP A 106 4.16 17.96 -1.94
CA ASP A 106 5.42 18.55 -1.48
C ASP A 106 6.59 18.12 -2.35
N ASP A 107 6.70 16.83 -2.70
CA ASP A 107 7.72 16.32 -3.62
C ASP A 107 7.66 17.02 -4.98
N LEU A 108 6.44 17.16 -5.52
CA LEU A 108 6.21 17.85 -6.80
C LEU A 108 6.64 19.33 -6.71
N ARG A 109 6.27 20.05 -5.64
CA ARG A 109 6.65 21.45 -5.45
C ARG A 109 8.16 21.65 -5.37
N HIS A 110 8.88 20.76 -4.68
CA HIS A 110 10.34 20.83 -4.61
C HIS A 110 10.98 20.60 -5.97
N GLY A 111 10.49 19.62 -6.74
CA GLY A 111 10.96 19.34 -8.09
C GLY A 111 10.81 20.54 -9.04
N PHE A 112 9.64 21.19 -9.05
CA PHE A 112 9.42 22.37 -9.90
C PHE A 112 10.24 23.59 -9.49
N ARG A 113 10.58 23.74 -8.20
CA ARG A 113 11.43 24.85 -7.73
C ARG A 113 12.89 24.69 -8.15
N ALA A 114 13.39 23.47 -8.14
CA ALA A 114 14.75 23.18 -8.60
C ALA A 114 14.98 23.56 -10.07
N ASP A 115 13.94 23.45 -10.92
CA ASP A 115 13.99 23.86 -12.33
C ASP A 115 13.92 25.38 -12.56
N THR A 116 13.56 26.19 -11.56
CA THR A 116 13.35 27.64 -11.75
C THR A 116 14.56 28.49 -11.29
N ASP A 117 15.54 27.86 -10.63
CA ASP A 117 16.75 28.52 -10.12
C ASP A 117 17.99 28.28 -11.03
N GLU A 118 17.79 27.80 -12.27
CA GLU A 118 18.77 27.81 -13.38
C GLU A 118 18.41 28.86 -14.44
#